data_AF-A0A2P5Y4I2-F1
#
_entry.id   AF-A0A2P5Y4I2-F1
#
_cell.length_a   1.000
_cell.length_b   1.000
_cell.length_c   1.000
_cell.angle_alpha   90.00
_cell.angle_beta   90.00
_cell.angle_gamma   90.00
#
_symmetry.space_group_name_H-M   'P 1'
#
loop_
_entity.id
_entity.type
_entity.pdbx_description
1 polymer ?
#
loop_
_entity_poly.entity_id
_entity_poly.type
_entity_poly.pdbx_seq_one_letter_code
_entity_poly.pdbx_strand_id
1 'polypeptide(L)'
;MSDWGPIIVALVLFVLLTPGLLFQVPGHHRKKAVQPKKLENNITYMDVSLYKAAAEGKIEDFNNYRRPELESLKTPNHDNVLHLNLSTSECIGNRTRSDFIEQILSKCPSLLPQTNAKGQTPLHVAARNGHSAIVNF
;
A
#
# COMPACT_ATOMS: atom_id res chain seq x y z
N MET A 1 -55.93 -5.53 22.07
CA MET A 1 -55.08 -4.33 22.05
C MET A 1 -53.66 -4.83 22.02
N SER A 2 -52.95 -4.64 20.90
CA SER A 2 -51.63 -5.23 20.71
C SER A 2 -50.58 -4.42 21.47
N ASP A 3 -49.80 -5.08 22.30
CA ASP A 3 -48.74 -4.47 23.10
C ASP A 3 -47.53 -4.15 22.21
N TRP A 4 -47.54 -2.97 21.60
CA TRP A 4 -46.43 -2.45 20.80
C TRP A 4 -45.24 -1.98 21.66
N GLY A 5 -45.39 -1.96 22.99
CA GLY A 5 -44.38 -1.50 23.94
C GLY A 5 -43.01 -2.16 23.77
N PRO A 6 -42.92 -3.51 23.78
CA PRO A 6 -41.63 -4.20 23.62
C PRO A 6 -40.94 -3.93 22.29
N ILE A 7 -41.72 -3.72 21.21
CA ILE A 7 -41.20 -3.48 19.86
C ILE A 7 -40.54 -2.10 19.78
N ILE A 8 -41.18 -1.07 20.36
CA ILE A 8 -40.63 0.29 20.40
C ILE A 8 -39.38 0.33 21.28
N VAL A 9 -39.40 -0.36 22.43
CA VAL A 9 -38.24 -0.46 23.33
C VAL A 9 -37.06 -1.14 22.63
N ALA A 10 -37.29 -2.21 21.88
CA ALA A 10 -36.26 -2.89 21.10
C ALA A 10 -35.66 -1.99 20.00
N LEU A 11 -36.49 -1.21 19.28
CA LEU A 11 -36.03 -0.27 18.25
C LEU A 11 -35.14 0.82 18.84
N VAL A 12 -35.55 1.40 19.98
CA VAL A 12 -34.80 2.46 20.68
C VAL A 12 -33.47 1.90 21.21
N LEU A 13 -33.48 0.71 21.81
CA LEU A 13 -32.25 0.06 22.29
C LEU A 13 -31.31 -0.34 21.15
N PHE A 14 -31.84 -0.79 20.01
CA PHE A 14 -31.03 -1.08 18.83
C PHE A 14 -30.29 0.17 18.34
N VAL A 15 -31.00 1.30 18.21
CA VAL A 15 -30.40 2.58 17.78
C VAL A 15 -29.39 3.12 18.80
N LEU A 16 -29.63 2.96 20.11
CA LEU A 16 -28.71 3.41 21.17
C LEU A 16 -27.50 2.51 21.37
N LEU A 17 -27.65 1.19 21.21
CA LEU A 17 -26.59 0.20 21.44
C LEU A 17 -25.65 0.07 20.24
N THR A 18 -26.06 0.49 19.04
CA THR A 18 -25.18 0.55 17.86
C THR A 18 -24.90 1.99 17.42
N PRO A 19 -24.12 2.79 18.18
CA PRO A 19 -23.65 4.10 17.70
C PRO A 19 -22.80 3.98 16.42
N GLY A 20 -22.31 2.78 16.09
CA GLY A 20 -21.56 2.48 14.86
C GLY A 20 -22.39 2.42 13.57
N LEU A 21 -23.73 2.36 13.63
CA LEU A 21 -24.57 2.29 12.41
C LEU A 21 -24.85 3.66 11.79
N LEU A 22 -24.81 4.73 12.59
CA LEU A 22 -24.83 6.13 12.12
C LEU A 22 -23.45 6.63 11.69
N PHE A 23 -22.38 5.94 12.11
CA PHE A 23 -21.01 6.21 11.71
C PHE A 23 -20.48 5.18 10.70
N GLN A 24 -21.35 4.67 9.82
CA GLN A 24 -20.87 4.36 8.47
C GLN A 24 -20.75 5.67 7.69
N VAL A 25 -19.90 6.56 8.21
CA VAL A 25 -19.28 7.58 7.39
C VAL A 25 -18.68 6.78 6.24
N PRO A 26 -19.16 6.95 4.99
CA PRO A 26 -18.45 6.40 3.85
C PRO A 26 -17.05 6.93 4.06
N GLY A 27 -16.09 6.02 4.30
CA GLY A 27 -14.71 6.37 4.59
C GLY A 27 -14.33 7.32 3.49
N HIS A 28 -14.45 8.61 3.79
CA HIS A 28 -14.14 9.65 2.86
C HIS A 28 -12.65 9.47 2.88
N HIS A 29 -12.17 8.73 1.88
CA HIS A 29 -10.84 8.87 1.38
C HIS A 29 -10.74 10.36 1.12
N ARG A 30 -10.39 11.10 2.18
CA ARG A 30 -9.32 12.05 2.11
C ARG A 30 -8.26 11.27 1.35
N LYS A 31 -8.27 11.46 0.03
CA LYS A 31 -7.17 12.16 -0.58
C LYS A 31 -6.84 13.30 0.39
N LYS A 32 -6.12 12.99 1.48
CA LYS A 32 -4.94 13.75 1.75
C LYS A 32 -4.27 13.60 0.40
N ALA A 33 -4.40 14.63 -0.41
CA ALA A 33 -3.27 15.01 -1.19
C ALA A 33 -2.14 15.07 -0.15
N VAL A 34 -1.48 13.92 0.06
CA VAL A 34 -0.06 13.88 -0.22
C VAL A 34 -0.01 14.57 -1.56
N GLN A 35 0.20 15.88 -1.48
CA GLN A 35 0.59 16.67 -2.62
C GLN A 35 1.60 15.76 -3.32
N PRO A 36 1.42 15.38 -4.60
CA PRO A 36 2.58 14.92 -5.34
C PRO A 36 3.57 16.06 -5.13
N LYS A 37 4.55 15.83 -4.26
CA LYS A 37 5.61 16.78 -4.01
C LYS A 37 6.16 16.93 -5.40
N LYS A 38 5.86 18.07 -6.05
CA LYS A 38 6.01 18.29 -7.48
C LYS A 38 7.47 18.01 -7.82
N LEU A 39 7.73 16.77 -8.16
CA LEU A 39 9.01 16.20 -8.56
C LEU A 39 8.75 15.59 -9.94
N GLU A 40 8.06 16.35 -10.78
CA GLU A 40 7.63 15.90 -12.10
C GLU A 40 8.69 16.19 -13.17
N ASN A 41 9.93 16.49 -12.77
CA ASN A 41 10.97 16.92 -13.70
C ASN A 41 12.17 15.96 -13.77
N ASN A 42 12.21 14.88 -12.98
CA ASN A 42 13.34 13.93 -12.97
C ASN A 42 12.92 12.47 -12.74
N ILE A 43 11.74 12.06 -13.22
CA ILE A 43 11.31 10.66 -13.15
C ILE A 43 12.26 9.83 -14.02
N THR A 44 13.04 8.95 -13.39
CA THR A 44 13.91 8.01 -14.09
C THR A 44 13.16 6.69 -14.23
N TYR A 45 12.98 6.23 -15.46
CA TYR A 45 12.35 4.94 -15.70
C TYR A 45 13.30 3.79 -15.34
N MET A 46 12.76 2.75 -14.72
CA MET A 46 13.49 1.50 -14.50
C MET A 46 13.83 0.87 -15.85
N ASP A 47 15.11 0.58 -16.06
CA ASP A 47 15.55 -0.28 -17.15
C ASP A 47 15.05 -1.71 -16.94
N VAL A 48 15.00 -2.51 -18.01
CA VAL A 48 14.55 -3.91 -18.00
C VAL A 48 15.29 -4.74 -16.93
N SER A 49 16.60 -4.53 -16.79
CA SER A 49 17.42 -5.28 -15.81
C SER A 49 17.00 -4.96 -14.37
N LEU A 50 16.76 -3.68 -14.09
CA LEU A 50 16.40 -3.19 -12.77
C LEU A 50 14.96 -3.53 -12.41
N TYR A 51 14.06 -3.52 -13.40
CA TYR A 51 12.69 -4.01 -13.26
C TYR A 51 12.68 -5.48 -12.83
N LYS A 52 13.49 -6.31 -13.50
CA LYS A 52 13.61 -7.73 -13.17
C LYS A 52 14.22 -7.95 -11.78
N ALA A 53 15.27 -7.19 -11.44
CA ALA A 53 15.85 -7.23 -10.09
C ALA A 53 14.83 -6.86 -8.99
N ALA A 54 13.99 -5.85 -9.24
CA ALA A 54 12.91 -5.47 -8.32
C ALA A 54 11.88 -6.60 -8.16
N ALA A 55 11.49 -7.22 -9.26
CA ALA A 55 10.55 -8.35 -9.25
C ALA A 55 11.13 -9.53 -8.45
N GLU A 56 12.38 -9.90 -8.73
CA GLU A 56 13.07 -11.02 -8.08
C GLU A 56 13.48 -10.74 -6.62
N GLY A 57 13.42 -9.47 -6.18
CA GLY A 57 13.87 -9.07 -4.84
C GLY A 57 15.39 -9.10 -4.67
N LYS A 58 16.15 -8.89 -5.75
CA LYS A 58 17.61 -8.83 -5.71
C LYS A 58 18.07 -7.49 -5.16
N ILE A 59 18.31 -7.44 -3.85
CA ILE A 59 18.73 -6.20 -3.18
C ILE A 59 20.10 -5.69 -3.66
N GLU A 60 20.96 -6.58 -4.15
CA GLU A 60 22.32 -6.26 -4.59
C GLU A 60 22.35 -5.16 -5.64
N ASP A 61 21.43 -5.23 -6.60
CA ASP A 61 21.28 -4.22 -7.65
C ASP A 61 20.82 -2.86 -7.10
N PHE A 62 20.16 -2.84 -5.94
CA PHE A 62 19.68 -1.62 -5.28
C PHE A 62 20.63 -1.09 -4.20
N ASN A 63 21.77 -1.74 -3.95
CA ASN A 63 22.67 -1.35 -2.86
C ASN A 63 23.25 0.05 -3.04
N ASN A 64 23.55 0.43 -4.28
CA ASN A 64 24.11 1.72 -4.65
C ASN A 64 23.06 2.84 -4.75
N TYR A 65 21.76 2.50 -4.72
CA TYR A 65 20.68 3.48 -4.79
C TYR A 65 20.31 3.98 -3.39
N ARG A 66 20.16 5.29 -3.25
CA ARG A 66 19.71 5.94 -2.01
C ARG A 66 18.60 6.94 -2.33
N ARG A 67 18.19 7.71 -1.32
CA ARG A 67 17.32 8.86 -1.51
C ARG A 67 18.17 10.02 -2.06
N PRO A 68 17.73 10.76 -3.11
CA PRO A 68 16.41 10.73 -3.77
C PRO A 68 16.27 9.79 -4.97
N GLU A 69 17.34 9.15 -5.43
CA GLU A 69 17.37 8.38 -6.69
C GLU A 69 16.34 7.24 -6.69
N LEU A 70 16.24 6.53 -5.57
CA LEU A 70 15.30 5.42 -5.39
C LEU A 70 13.83 5.89 -5.35
N GLU A 71 13.57 7.14 -4.96
CA GLU A 71 12.22 7.74 -5.00
C GLU A 71 11.83 8.16 -6.41
N SER A 72 12.79 8.67 -7.18
CA SER A 72 12.61 9.06 -8.59
C SER A 72 12.51 7.87 -9.53
N LEU A 73 12.96 6.68 -9.09
CA LEU A 73 12.93 5.46 -9.88
C LEU A 73 11.52 4.87 -9.95
N LYS A 74 10.94 4.88 -11.15
CA LYS A 74 9.54 4.50 -11.40
C LYS A 74 9.38 3.64 -12.65
N THR A 75 8.28 2.91 -12.72
CA THR A 75 7.80 2.32 -13.97
C THR A 75 6.91 3.30 -14.74
N PRO A 76 6.55 3.00 -16.01
CA PRO A 76 5.52 3.76 -16.73
C PRO A 76 4.18 3.88 -15.99
N ASN A 77 3.85 2.91 -15.14
CA ASN A 77 2.64 2.92 -14.30
C ASN A 77 2.84 3.67 -12.97
N HIS A 78 3.96 4.38 -12.79
CA HIS A 78 4.40 4.99 -11.53
C HIS A 78 4.54 4.00 -10.36
N ASP A 79 4.70 2.71 -10.64
CA ASP A 79 5.04 1.73 -9.61
C ASP A 79 6.47 2.00 -9.14
N ASN A 80 6.67 1.99 -7.82
CA ASN A 80 8.00 1.95 -7.24
C ASN A 80 8.46 0.49 -7.07
N VAL A 81 9.70 0.32 -6.60
CA VAL A 81 10.32 -0.98 -6.38
C VAL A 81 9.48 -1.91 -5.48
N LEU A 82 8.79 -1.36 -4.47
CA LEU A 82 7.94 -2.15 -3.56
C LEU A 82 6.64 -2.59 -4.25
N HIS A 83 6.02 -1.72 -5.06
CA HIS A 83 4.84 -2.12 -5.84
C HIS A 83 5.16 -3.30 -6.76
N LEU A 84 6.33 -3.30 -7.41
CA LEU A 84 6.77 -4.39 -8.29
C LEU A 84 7.04 -5.68 -7.53
N ASN A 85 7.81 -5.60 -6.45
CA ASN A 85 8.13 -6.78 -5.65
C ASN A 85 6.88 -7.43 -5.01
N LEU A 86 5.87 -6.61 -4.68
CA LEU A 86 4.60 -7.06 -4.13
C LEU A 86 3.58 -7.42 -5.22
N SER A 87 3.79 -6.99 -6.46
CA SER A 87 2.94 -7.35 -7.59
C SER A 87 3.30 -8.69 -8.21
N THR A 88 4.59 -9.04 -8.17
CA THR A 88 5.07 -10.32 -8.68
C THR A 88 4.79 -11.47 -7.72
N SER A 89 4.33 -12.58 -8.30
CA SER A 89 4.14 -13.85 -7.61
C SER A 89 5.33 -14.80 -7.81
N GLU A 90 6.48 -14.30 -8.28
CA GLU A 90 7.69 -15.12 -8.40
C GLU A 90 7.96 -15.85 -7.08
N CYS A 91 8.23 -17.16 -7.19
CA CYS A 91 8.49 -18.10 -6.09
C CYS A 91 9.82 -17.79 -5.40
N ILE A 92 9.92 -16.59 -4.87
CA ILE A 92 10.96 -16.12 -3.99
C ILE A 92 10.61 -16.66 -2.61
N GLY A 93 11.56 -17.23 -1.90
CA GLY A 93 11.32 -17.63 -0.51
C GLY A 93 10.79 -16.44 0.29
N ASN A 94 9.80 -16.64 1.16
CA ASN A 94 9.22 -15.53 1.94
C ASN A 94 10.28 -14.70 2.67
N ARG A 95 11.36 -15.36 3.13
CA ARG A 95 12.54 -14.73 3.75
C ARG A 95 13.22 -13.72 2.83
N THR A 96 13.49 -14.07 1.58
CA THR A 96 14.18 -13.18 0.64
C THR A 96 13.33 -11.96 0.29
N ARG A 97 12.00 -12.09 0.27
CA ARG A 97 11.09 -10.95 0.06
C ARG A 97 11.08 -10.02 1.28
N SER A 98 11.00 -10.54 2.51
CA SER A 98 11.06 -9.70 3.71
C SER A 98 12.38 -8.97 3.82
N ASP A 99 13.50 -9.67 3.60
CA ASP A 99 14.84 -9.09 3.68
C ASP A 99 15.03 -7.97 2.64
N PHE A 100 14.47 -8.13 1.44
CA PHE A 100 14.47 -7.09 0.42
C PHE A 100 13.67 -5.85 0.85
N ILE A 101 12.44 -6.06 1.32
CA ILE A 101 11.55 -4.97 1.75
C ILE A 101 12.19 -4.20 2.92
N GLU A 102 12.69 -4.90 3.94
CA GLU A 102 13.35 -4.29 5.09
C GLU A 102 14.57 -3.44 4.68
N GLN A 103 15.42 -3.97 3.79
CA GLN A 103 16.59 -3.23 3.32
C GLN A 103 16.23 -2.01 2.47
N ILE A 104 15.21 -2.11 1.61
CA ILE A 104 14.72 -0.97 0.84
C ILE A 104 14.11 0.09 1.76
N LEU A 105 13.33 -0.31 2.76
CA LEU A 105 12.71 0.61 3.71
C LEU A 105 13.72 1.27 4.65
N SER A 106 14.77 0.55 5.02
CA SER A 106 15.92 1.10 5.76
C SER A 106 16.62 2.21 4.97
N LYS A 107 16.72 2.06 3.63
CA LYS A 107 17.29 3.10 2.74
C LYS A 107 16.31 4.24 2.46
N CYS A 108 15.04 3.92 2.24
CA CYS A 108 14.03 4.88 1.79
C CYS A 108 12.62 4.54 2.32
N PRO A 109 12.28 4.94 3.55
CA PRO A 109 10.98 4.63 4.15
C PRO A 109 9.81 5.37 3.48
N SER A 110 10.11 6.46 2.79
CA SER A 110 9.15 7.28 2.07
C SER A 110 8.59 6.61 0.81
N LEU A 111 9.02 5.40 0.44
CA LEU A 111 8.41 4.61 -0.62
C LEU A 111 7.06 3.98 -0.23
N LEU A 112 6.81 3.73 1.05
CA LEU A 112 5.55 3.15 1.54
C LEU A 112 4.33 4.05 1.30
N PRO A 113 4.36 5.36 1.61
CA PRO A 113 3.20 6.22 1.41
C PRO A 113 3.01 6.64 -0.05
N GLN A 114 3.96 6.35 -0.94
CA GLN A 114 3.84 6.73 -2.35
C GLN A 114 2.79 5.89 -3.06
N THR A 115 2.04 6.53 -3.95
CA THR A 115 1.03 5.87 -4.77
C THR A 115 1.48 5.74 -6.22
N ASN A 116 1.10 4.65 -6.86
CA ASN A 116 1.23 4.49 -8.31
C ASN A 116 0.15 5.27 -9.10
N ALA A 117 0.10 5.11 -10.42
CA ALA A 117 -0.88 5.78 -11.29
C ALA A 117 -2.33 5.43 -10.94
N LYS A 118 -2.57 4.30 -10.27
CA LYS A 118 -3.90 3.86 -9.80
C LYS A 118 -4.25 4.39 -8.40
N GLY A 119 -3.38 5.22 -7.79
CA GLY A 119 -3.56 5.70 -6.43
C GLY A 119 -3.36 4.62 -5.35
N GLN A 120 -2.79 3.47 -5.70
CA GLN A 120 -2.52 2.38 -4.76
C GLN A 120 -1.16 2.59 -4.12
N THR A 121 -1.04 2.32 -2.82
CA THR A 121 0.27 2.18 -2.14
C THR A 121 0.79 0.75 -2.29
N PRO A 122 2.07 0.46 -1.99
CA PRO A 122 2.61 -0.90 -2.05
C PRO A 122 1.78 -1.87 -1.19
N LEU A 123 1.30 -1.41 -0.03
CA LEU A 123 0.47 -2.22 0.87
C LEU A 123 -0.89 -2.60 0.26
N HIS A 124 -1.51 -1.72 -0.53
CA HIS A 124 -2.74 -2.04 -1.27
C HIS A 124 -2.48 -3.15 -2.31
N VAL A 125 -1.31 -3.12 -2.96
CA VAL A 125 -0.93 -4.15 -3.93
C VAL A 125 -0.69 -5.50 -3.24
N ALA A 126 0.02 -5.51 -2.11
CA ALA A 126 0.23 -6.72 -1.31
C ALA A 126 -1.09 -7.36 -0.87
N ALA A 127 -2.02 -6.57 -0.34
CA ALA A 127 -3.33 -7.05 0.08
C ALA A 127 -4.13 -7.65 -1.09
N ARG A 128 -4.09 -7.00 -2.26
CA ARG A 128 -4.78 -7.49 -3.47
C ARG A 128 -4.23 -8.83 -3.96
N ASN A 129 -2.92 -9.03 -3.85
CA ASN A 129 -2.25 -10.24 -4.36
C ASN A 129 -2.16 -11.37 -3.33
N GLY A 130 -2.84 -11.25 -2.18
CA GLY A 130 -2.87 -12.30 -1.18
C GLY A 130 -1.55 -12.46 -0.40
N HIS A 131 -0.68 -11.45 -0.42
CA HIS A 131 0.53 -11.43 0.40
C HIS A 131 0.18 -11.04 1.86
N SER A 132 -0.62 -11.87 2.53
CA SER A 132 -1.08 -11.64 3.91
C SER A 132 0.05 -11.61 4.93
N ALA A 133 1.14 -12.36 4.69
CA ALA A 133 2.32 -12.39 5.56
C ALA A 133 3.09 -11.05 5.62
N ILE A 134 2.85 -10.13 4.68
CA ILE A 134 3.54 -8.83 4.59
C ILE A 134 2.84 -7.77 5.44
N VAL A 135 1.66 -8.07 6.00
CA VAL A 135 0.87 -7.10 6.77
C VAL A 135 1.38 -6.92 8.22
N ASN A 136 2.35 -7.72 8.66
CA ASN A 136 2.96 -7.60 9.99
C ASN A 136 4.26 -6.74 10.04
N PHE A 137 4.49 -5.90 9.02
CA PHE A 137 5.58 -4.91 9.04
C PHE A 137 5.27 -3.71 9.96
#